data_AF-B1X470-F1
#
_entry.id   AF-B1X470-F1
#
_cell.length_a   1.000
_cell.length_b   1.000
_cell.length_c   1.000
_cell.angle_alpha   90.00
_cell.angle_beta   90.00
_cell.angle_gamma   90.00
#
_symmetry.space_group_name_H-M   'P 1'
#
loop_
_entity.id
_entity.type
_entity.pdbx_description
1 polymer ?
#
loop_
_entity_poly.entity_id
_entity_poly.type
_entity_poly.pdbx_seq_one_letter_code
_entity_poly.pdbx_strand_id
1 'polypeptide(L)'
;MNEFQTESFVSLKPYDLVKVNRGAYVGSLEARASDPIPPAYIFEGPGTLITTAGQYSLVRWHLIPAPDVWLATAQLEAYSED
;
A
#
# COMPACT_ATOMS: atom_id res chain seq x y z
N MET A 1 -4.76 30.81 -17.11
CA MET A 1 -5.08 29.39 -17.37
C MET A 1 -4.54 28.64 -16.18
N ASN A 2 -5.39 28.17 -15.27
CA ASN A 2 -4.95 27.34 -14.15
C ASN A 2 -5.18 25.89 -14.56
N GLU A 3 -4.09 25.16 -14.73
CA GLU A 3 -4.10 23.72 -14.93
C GLU A 3 -4.58 23.07 -13.63
N PHE A 4 -5.84 22.62 -13.63
CA PHE A 4 -6.31 21.70 -12.60
C PHE A 4 -5.54 20.39 -12.81
N GLN A 5 -4.57 20.12 -11.94
CA GLN A 5 -3.96 18.81 -11.84
C GLN A 5 -5.09 17.84 -11.47
N THR A 6 -5.47 17.00 -12.44
CA THR A 6 -6.31 15.83 -12.20
C THR A 6 -5.48 14.90 -11.33
N GLU A 7 -5.67 14.97 -10.01
CA GLU A 7 -5.31 13.87 -9.13
C GLU A 7 -6.14 12.68 -9.58
N SER A 8 -5.50 11.81 -10.39
CA SER A 8 -6.07 10.54 -10.75
C SER A 8 -6.17 9.72 -9.47
N PHE A 9 -7.36 9.66 -8.88
CA PHE A 9 -7.66 8.68 -7.86
C PHE A 9 -7.49 7.30 -8.49
N VAL A 10 -6.32 6.68 -8.29
CA VAL A 10 -6.08 5.31 -8.71
C VAL A 10 -7.02 4.43 -7.90
N SER A 11 -8.06 3.95 -8.57
CA SER A 11 -9.04 3.06 -7.95
C SER A 11 -8.46 1.65 -7.93
N LEU A 12 -7.80 1.31 -6.82
CA LEU A 12 -7.25 -0.02 -6.55
C LEU A 12 -8.36 -1.07 -6.46
N LYS A 13 -8.13 -2.22 -7.08
CA LYS A 13 -9.04 -3.37 -7.15
C LYS A 13 -8.39 -4.63 -6.58
N PRO A 14 -9.17 -5.64 -6.17
CA PRO A 14 -8.62 -6.95 -5.85
C PRO A 14 -7.74 -7.47 -6.99
N TYR A 15 -6.61 -8.08 -6.61
CA TYR A 15 -5.50 -8.55 -7.44
C TYR A 15 -4.62 -7.48 -8.09
N ASP A 16 -4.87 -6.18 -7.87
CA ASP A 16 -3.91 -5.15 -8.27
C ASP A 16 -2.59 -5.31 -7.48
N LEU A 17 -1.47 -5.06 -8.16
CA LEU A 17 -0.16 -5.00 -7.52
C LEU A 17 0.04 -3.63 -6.90
N VAL A 18 0.53 -3.61 -5.67
CA VAL A 18 0.72 -2.41 -4.87
C VAL A 18 2.08 -2.41 -4.19
N LYS A 19 2.52 -1.22 -3.82
CA LYS A 19 3.56 -0.99 -2.81
C LYS A 19 3.03 0.01 -1.78
N VAL A 20 3.68 0.05 -0.63
CA VAL A 20 3.37 1.00 0.43
C VAL A 20 4.04 2.33 0.12
N ASN A 21 3.24 3.39 0.05
CA ASN A 21 3.74 4.75 0.02
C ASN A 21 4.38 5.09 1.37
N ARG A 22 5.71 5.27 1.38
CA ARG A 22 6.47 5.53 2.61
C ARG A 22 5.99 6.78 3.36
N GLY A 23 5.63 7.83 2.64
CA GLY A 23 5.16 9.09 3.23
C GLY A 23 3.83 8.92 3.97
N ALA A 24 2.88 8.19 3.38
CA ALA A 24 1.58 7.92 3.99
C ALA A 24 1.65 6.88 5.14
N TYR A 25 2.64 5.98 5.11
CA TYR A 25 2.84 4.97 6.14
C TYR A 25 3.50 5.54 7.41
N VAL A 26 4.52 6.40 7.27
CA VAL A 26 5.24 6.93 8.45
C VAL A 26 4.32 7.75 9.35
N GLY A 27 4.28 7.39 10.64
CA GLY A 27 3.44 8.06 11.65
C GLY A 27 2.00 7.55 11.71
N SER A 28 1.63 6.58 10.87
CA SER A 28 0.30 5.98 10.89
C SER A 28 0.07 5.07 12.11
N LEU A 29 -1.18 4.62 12.27
CA LEU A 29 -1.52 3.61 13.27
C LEU A 29 -0.80 2.28 12.98
N GLU A 30 -0.73 1.89 11.71
CA GLU A 30 -0.11 0.65 11.23
C GLU A 30 1.41 0.66 11.46
N ALA A 31 2.06 1.81 11.23
CA ALA A 31 3.48 1.97 11.56
C ALA A 31 3.74 1.85 13.06
N ARG A 32 2.87 2.42 13.90
CA ARG A 32 2.97 2.34 15.37
C ARG A 32 2.67 0.95 15.93
N ALA A 33 1.95 0.12 15.18
CA ALA A 33 1.67 -1.28 15.53
C ALA A 33 2.79 -2.24 15.07
N SER A 34 3.71 -1.75 14.24
CA SER A 34 4.79 -2.53 13.64
C SER A 34 6.13 -2.25 14.33
N ASP A 35 7.19 -2.91 13.85
CA ASP A 35 8.57 -2.60 14.25
C ASP A 35 8.92 -1.14 13.89
N PRO A 36 9.67 -0.40 14.73
CA PRO A 36 10.12 0.96 14.42
C PRO A 36 10.91 1.08 13.11
N ILE A 37 11.54 -0.02 12.65
CA ILE A 37 12.22 -0.12 11.37
C ILE A 37 11.40 -1.04 10.46
N PRO A 38 10.48 -0.49 9.65
CA PRO A 38 9.61 -1.30 8.80
C PRO A 38 10.44 -2.04 7.74
N PRO A 39 10.07 -3.30 7.43
CA PRO A 39 10.82 -4.12 6.49
C PRO A 39 10.75 -3.53 5.07
N ALA A 40 11.84 -3.61 4.32
CA ALA A 40 11.96 -2.94 3.03
C ALA A 40 10.92 -3.42 1.98
N TYR A 41 10.57 -4.72 2.01
CA TYR A 41 9.71 -5.36 1.02
C TYR A 41 8.31 -4.72 0.88
N ILE A 42 7.79 -4.06 1.94
CA ILE A 42 6.48 -3.39 1.83
C ILE A 42 6.54 -2.16 0.93
N PHE A 43 7.69 -1.48 0.89
CA PHE A 43 7.93 -0.30 0.05
C PHE A 43 8.45 -0.66 -1.33
N GLU A 44 9.15 -1.79 -1.46
CA GLU A 44 9.64 -2.31 -2.74
C GLU A 44 8.49 -2.89 -3.58
N GLY A 45 7.57 -3.64 -2.93
CA GLY A 45 6.55 -4.40 -3.64
C GLY A 45 7.14 -5.56 -4.47
N PRO A 46 6.31 -6.24 -5.28
CA PRO A 46 4.86 -6.12 -5.31
C PRO A 46 4.21 -6.86 -4.13
N GLY A 47 3.27 -6.19 -3.48
CA GLY A 47 2.21 -6.84 -2.70
C GLY A 47 0.96 -6.97 -3.58
N THR A 48 0.18 -8.02 -3.38
CA THR A 48 -1.12 -8.20 -4.04
C THR A 48 -2.23 -7.70 -3.14
N LEU A 49 -3.09 -6.80 -3.63
CA LEU A 49 -4.31 -6.43 -2.92
C LEU A 49 -5.29 -7.62 -2.97
N ILE A 50 -5.62 -8.21 -1.83
CA ILE A 50 -6.51 -9.38 -1.76
C ILE A 50 -7.98 -8.94 -1.66
N THR A 51 -8.28 -8.01 -0.76
CA THR A 51 -9.64 -7.49 -0.55
C THR A 51 -9.60 -6.12 0.13
N THR A 52 -10.70 -5.39 0.06
CA THR A 52 -10.89 -4.10 0.74
C THR A 52 -12.12 -4.16 1.62
N ALA A 53 -11.98 -3.69 2.86
CA ALA A 53 -13.05 -3.55 3.84
C ALA A 53 -13.06 -2.11 4.36
N GLY A 54 -14.00 -1.30 3.86
CA GLY A 54 -14.06 0.13 4.19
C GLY A 54 -12.84 0.88 3.66
N GLN A 55 -12.05 1.46 4.57
CA GLN A 55 -10.85 2.25 4.25
C GLN A 55 -9.54 1.47 4.36
N TYR A 56 -9.63 0.14 4.53
CA TYR A 56 -8.48 -0.73 4.70
C TYR A 56 -8.47 -1.81 3.64
N SER A 57 -7.27 -2.19 3.22
CA SER A 57 -7.04 -3.25 2.23
C SER A 57 -6.09 -4.30 2.80
N LEU A 58 -6.40 -5.56 2.54
CA LEU A 58 -5.54 -6.69 2.89
C LEU A 58 -4.53 -6.92 1.78
N VAL A 59 -3.24 -6.90 2.11
CA VAL A 59 -2.13 -7.06 1.16
C VAL A 59 -1.34 -8.33 1.48
N ARG A 60 -0.98 -9.09 0.44
CA ARG A 60 -0.15 -10.30 0.52
C ARG A 60 1.14 -10.14 -0.27
N TRP A 61 2.29 -10.43 0.35
CA TRP A 61 3.57 -10.52 -0.35
C TRP A 61 3.91 -11.99 -0.63
N HIS A 62 3.94 -12.37 -1.91
CA HIS A 62 4.08 -13.78 -2.31
C HIS A 62 5.53 -14.31 -2.24
N LEU A 63 6.52 -13.42 -2.23
CA LEU A 63 7.94 -13.79 -2.25
C LEU A 63 8.53 -13.99 -0.85
N ILE A 64 7.82 -13.58 0.20
CA ILE A 64 8.28 -13.61 1.58
C ILE A 64 7.30 -14.45 2.40
N PRO A 65 7.76 -15.31 3.33
CA PRO A 65 6.88 -16.05 4.24
C PRO A 65 6.33 -15.13 5.35
N ALA A 66 5.65 -14.05 4.96
CA ALA A 66 5.01 -13.10 5.86
C ALA A 66 3.47 -13.29 5.86
N PRO A 67 2.78 -13.01 6.98
CA PRO A 67 1.33 -12.99 7.00
C PRO A 67 0.79 -11.86 6.11
N ASP A 68 -0.47 -11.98 5.71
CA ASP A 68 -1.20 -10.89 5.07
C ASP A 68 -1.36 -9.73 6.05
N VAL A 69 -1.26 -8.49 5.55
CA VAL A 69 -1.30 -7.28 6.38
C VAL A 69 -2.46 -6.39 5.95
N TRP A 70 -3.24 -5.92 6.92
CA TRP A 70 -4.21 -4.85 6.71
C TRP A 70 -3.50 -3.51 6.77
N LEU A 71 -3.65 -2.71 5.70
CA LEU A 71 -3.13 -1.36 5.61
C LEU A 71 -4.25 -0.40 5.23
N ALA A 72 -4.14 0.86 5.62
CA ALA A 72 -5.08 1.87 5.14
C ALA A 72 -4.93 1.97 3.61
N THR A 73 -6.03 1.97 2.87
CA THR A 73 -5.98 2.01 1.39
C THR A 73 -5.25 3.26 0.89
N ALA A 74 -5.31 4.37 1.64
CA ALA A 74 -4.57 5.60 1.37
C ALA A 74 -3.04 5.47 1.53
N GLN A 75 -2.54 4.40 2.15
CA GLN A 75 -1.11 4.09 2.22
C GLN A 75 -0.61 3.29 1.02
N LEU A 76 -1.51 2.83 0.15
CA LEU A 76 -1.17 1.99 -0.99
C LEU A 76 -1.08 2.83 -2.26
N GLU A 77 -0.06 2.54 -3.06
CA GLU A 77 0.07 3.06 -4.41
C GLU A 77 0.23 1.90 -5.38
N ALA A 78 -0.23 2.08 -6.62
CA ALA A 78 -0.08 1.07 -7.66
C ALA A 78 1.41 0.78 -7.87
N TYR A 79 1.75 -0.50 -7.92
CA TYR A 79 3.08 -0.94 -8.30
C TYR A 79 3.16 -1.00 -9.82
N SER A 80 4.14 -0.31 -10.39
CA SER A 80 4.57 -0.46 -11.78
C SER A 80 6.02 -0.91 -11.77
N GLU A 81 6.38 -1.86 -12.64
CA GLU A 81 7.78 -2.15 -12.94
C GLU A 81 8.31 -0.94 -13.72
N ASP A 82 9.19 -0.15 -13.09
CA ASP A 82 9.98 0.90 -13.76
C ASP A 82 11.07 0.29 -14.66
#